data_AF-A0A7V3RNX6-F1
#
_entry.id   AF-A0A7V3RNX6-F1
#
_cell.length_a   1.000
_cell.length_b   1.000
_cell.length_c   1.000
_cell.angle_alpha   90.00
_cell.angle_beta   90.00
_cell.angle_gamma   90.00
#
_symmetry.space_group_name_H-M   'P 1'
#
loop_
_entity.id
_entity.type
_entity.pdbx_description
1 polymer ?
#
loop_
_entity_poly.entity_id
_entity_poly.type
_entity_poly.pdbx_seq_one_letter_code
_entity_poly.pdbx_strand_id
1 'polypeptide(L)'
;MKVADGFEVKLVASEPAIRQPLTMTFDERGRLWVLQYLQYPHPAGLKPVKVDEFLRTVYDRVPEPPPKGPRGADRITILEDPDENGRYRKAKDFVTGLNLASGLCLGDGGVYVLQVPYLLFYPDRNG
;
A
#
# COMPACT_ATOMS: atom_id res chain seq x y z
N MET A 1 8.98 8.70 22.72
CA MET A 1 10.06 8.26 21.81
C MET A 1 11.33 8.99 22.21
N LYS A 2 12.49 8.32 22.22
CA LYS A 2 13.80 8.95 22.43
C LYS A 2 14.61 8.76 21.16
N VAL A 3 15.30 9.81 20.71
CA VAL A 3 16.17 9.78 19.52
C VAL A 3 17.56 10.29 19.89
N ALA A 4 18.55 10.00 19.05
CA ALA A 4 19.93 10.47 19.25
C ALA A 4 20.04 11.99 19.12
N ASP A 5 21.10 12.56 19.68
CA ASP A 5 21.35 14.00 19.59
C ASP A 5 21.46 14.46 18.14
N GLY A 6 20.83 15.59 17.82
CA GLY A 6 20.73 16.13 16.47
C GLY A 6 19.58 15.58 15.62
N PHE A 7 18.79 14.61 16.12
CA PHE A 7 17.60 14.11 15.43
C PHE A 7 16.30 14.62 16.06
N GLU A 8 15.28 14.79 15.22
CA GLU A 8 13.91 15.14 15.60
C GLU A 8 12.92 14.14 14.97
N VAL A 9 11.80 13.89 15.64
CA VAL A 9 10.70 13.09 15.09
C VAL A 9 9.41 13.91 15.14
N LYS A 10 8.73 13.99 14.00
CA LYS A 10 7.44 14.66 13.86
C LYS A 10 6.38 13.69 13.35
N LEU A 11 5.15 13.85 13.84
CA LEU A 11 3.99 13.15 13.30
C LEU A 11 3.54 13.86 12.02
N VAL A 12 3.69 13.21 10.87
CA VAL A 12 3.35 13.80 9.56
C VAL A 12 2.03 13.29 8.99
N ALA A 13 1.56 12.11 9.42
CA ALA A 13 0.27 11.52 9.05
C ALA A 13 -0.17 10.50 10.11
N SER A 14 -1.49 10.32 10.25
CA SER A 14 -2.09 9.37 11.19
C SER A 14 -3.45 8.90 10.68
N GLU A 15 -4.13 8.07 11.45
CA GLU A 15 -5.53 7.75 11.23
C GLU A 15 -6.40 9.03 11.22
N PRO A 16 -7.47 9.05 10.40
CA PRO A 16 -7.94 7.98 9.51
C PRO A 16 -7.24 7.92 8.14
N ALA A 17 -6.34 8.86 7.84
CA ALA A 17 -5.72 8.98 6.52
C ALA A 17 -4.84 7.78 6.17
N ILE A 18 -4.02 7.33 7.12
CA ILE A 18 -3.12 6.17 6.97
C ILE A 18 -3.39 5.17 8.09
N ARG A 19 -3.54 3.90 7.72
CA ARG A 19 -3.65 2.73 8.60
C ARG A 19 -2.76 1.61 8.08
N GLN A 20 -2.11 0.89 8.99
CA GLN A 20 -1.22 -0.24 8.67
C GLN A 20 -0.26 0.04 7.49
N PRO A 21 0.57 1.11 7.56
CA PRO A 21 1.53 1.40 6.51
C PRO A 21 2.55 0.25 6.40
N LEU A 22 2.77 -0.24 5.18
CA LEU A 22 3.73 -1.32 4.91
C LEU A 22 4.97 -0.83 4.17
N THR A 23 4.78 -0.07 3.08
CA THR A 23 5.87 0.57 2.32
C THR A 23 5.48 2.00 1.99
N MET A 24 6.47 2.87 1.91
CA MET A 24 6.28 4.26 1.52
C MET A 24 7.45 4.78 0.71
N THR A 25 7.19 5.73 -0.19
CA THR A 25 8.21 6.42 -0.98
C THR A 25 7.75 7.81 -1.37
N PHE A 26 8.69 8.69 -1.64
CA PHE A 26 8.42 9.99 -2.23
C PHE A 26 8.56 9.90 -3.75
N ASP A 27 7.77 10.68 -4.47
CA ASP A 27 8.02 10.97 -5.88
C ASP A 27 8.79 12.28 -6.08
N GLU A 28 9.13 12.57 -7.33
CA GLU A 28 9.85 13.79 -7.74
C GLU A 28 9.11 15.10 -7.47
N ARG A 29 7.81 15.04 -7.14
CA ARG A 29 6.96 16.19 -6.79
C ARG A 29 6.82 16.36 -5.28
N GLY A 30 7.47 15.50 -4.48
CA GLY A 30 7.42 15.53 -3.03
C GLY A 30 6.13 14.95 -2.44
N ARG A 31 5.32 14.25 -3.23
CA ARG A 31 4.15 13.53 -2.72
C ARG A 31 4.61 12.26 -2.02
N LEU A 32 4.02 11.94 -0.87
CA LEU A 32 4.34 10.73 -0.11
C LEU A 32 3.33 9.63 -0.44
N TRP A 33 3.79 8.58 -1.10
CA TRP A 33 3.02 7.40 -1.45
C TRP A 33 3.11 6.37 -0.33
N VAL A 34 1.97 5.85 0.13
CA VAL A 34 1.92 4.88 1.23
C VAL A 34 1.05 3.70 0.83
N LEU A 35 1.60 2.48 0.88
CA LEU A 35 0.83 1.25 0.81
C LEU A 35 0.24 0.92 2.18
N GLN A 36 -1.09 0.80 2.24
CA GLN A 36 -1.82 0.39 3.43
C GLN A 36 -2.20 -1.09 3.30
N TYR A 37 -1.69 -1.91 4.21
CA TYR A 37 -1.86 -3.37 4.24
C TYR A 37 -3.01 -3.76 5.17
N LEU A 38 -4.24 -3.52 4.71
CA LEU A 38 -5.49 -3.65 5.44
C LEU A 38 -6.15 -5.03 5.26
N GLN A 39 -5.76 -5.78 4.24
CA GLN A 39 -6.25 -7.12 3.94
C GLN A 39 -5.21 -8.15 4.38
N TYR A 40 -5.33 -8.64 5.61
CA TYR A 40 -4.46 -9.67 6.18
C TYR A 40 -5.27 -10.54 7.18
N PRO A 41 -4.97 -11.85 7.35
CA PRO A 41 -3.93 -12.65 6.70
C PRO A 41 -4.33 -13.31 5.39
N HIS A 42 -5.61 -13.27 5.03
CA HIS A 42 -6.10 -13.96 3.83
C HIS A 42 -6.53 -12.95 2.76
N PRO A 43 -6.29 -13.24 1.47
CA PRO A 43 -6.84 -12.43 0.40
C PRO A 43 -8.37 -12.56 0.38
N ALA A 44 -9.05 -11.47 0.08
CA ALA A 44 -10.49 -11.44 -0.06
C ALA A 44 -10.95 -12.36 -1.20
N GLY A 45 -12.09 -13.03 -1.00
CA GLY A 45 -12.73 -13.85 -2.04
C GLY A 45 -12.08 -15.22 -2.31
N LEU A 46 -11.07 -15.60 -1.53
CA LEU A 46 -10.43 -16.92 -1.57
C LEU A 46 -10.67 -17.68 -0.26
N LYS A 47 -10.76 -19.00 -0.36
CA LYS A 47 -10.98 -19.89 0.78
C LYS A 47 -9.71 -20.67 1.08
N PRO A 48 -9.18 -20.64 2.32
CA PRO A 48 -8.11 -21.53 2.73
C PRO A 48 -8.57 -22.99 2.59
N VAL A 49 -7.75 -23.82 1.92
CA VAL A 49 -7.99 -25.26 1.75
C VAL A 49 -7.06 -26.07 2.64
N LYS A 50 -5.79 -25.65 2.73
CA LYS A 50 -4.77 -26.35 3.52
C LYS A 50 -3.72 -25.36 3.98
N VAL A 51 -3.20 -25.56 5.20
CA VAL A 51 -1.96 -24.94 5.66
C VAL A 51 -0.92 -26.05 5.75
N ASP A 52 0.25 -25.84 5.14
CA ASP A 52 1.33 -26.81 5.22
C ASP A 52 2.20 -26.63 6.48
N GLU A 53 3.18 -27.51 6.67
CA GLU A 53 4.10 -27.50 7.80
C GLU A 53 4.98 -26.24 7.86
N PHE A 54 5.05 -25.47 6.76
CA PHE A 54 5.78 -24.21 6.63
C PHE A 54 4.85 -22.98 6.73
N LEU A 55 3.63 -23.16 7.24
CA LEU A 55 2.62 -22.11 7.43
C LEU A 55 2.18 -21.43 6.12
N ARG A 56 2.38 -22.06 4.96
CA ARG A 56 1.87 -21.56 3.68
C ARG A 56 0.42 -21.98 3.52
N THR A 57 -0.46 -21.01 3.31
CA THR A 57 -1.88 -21.26 3.04
C THR A 57 -2.08 -21.52 1.55
N VAL A 58 -2.61 -22.69 1.22
CA VAL A 58 -3.11 -23.06 -0.10
C VAL A 58 -4.57 -22.64 -0.18
N TYR A 59 -4.94 -21.92 -1.24
CA TYR A 59 -6.29 -21.44 -1.48
C TYR A 59 -7.02 -22.26 -2.55
N ASP A 60 -8.33 -22.12 -2.62
CA ASP A 60 -9.22 -22.84 -3.54
C ASP A 60 -8.92 -22.60 -5.03
N ARG A 61 -8.33 -21.45 -5.36
CA ARG A 61 -7.92 -21.09 -6.73
C ARG A 61 -6.84 -20.02 -6.73
N VAL A 62 -6.28 -19.78 -7.92
CA VAL A 62 -5.57 -18.53 -8.21
C VAL A 62 -6.62 -17.50 -8.67
N PRO A 63 -6.74 -16.32 -8.04
CA PRO A 63 -7.71 -15.32 -8.48
C PRO A 63 -7.26 -14.72 -9.80
N GLU A 64 -8.19 -14.32 -10.66
CA GLU A 64 -7.86 -13.45 -11.81
C GLU A 64 -7.15 -12.16 -11.34
N PRO A 65 -6.28 -11.54 -12.16
CA PRO A 65 -5.65 -10.28 -11.79
C PRO A 65 -6.70 -9.16 -11.67
N PRO A 66 -6.44 -8.10 -10.87
CA PRO A 66 -7.24 -6.89 -10.92
C PRO A 66 -7.35 -6.33 -12.34
N PRO A 67 -8.51 -5.79 -12.76
CA PRO A 67 -9.72 -5.58 -11.96
C PRO A 67 -10.71 -6.76 -11.96
N LYS A 68 -10.36 -7.91 -12.56
CA LYS A 68 -11.29 -9.05 -12.72
C LYS A 68 -11.40 -9.93 -11.48
N GLY A 69 -10.33 -9.98 -10.68
CA GLY A 69 -10.29 -10.72 -9.42
C GLY A 69 -11.13 -10.12 -8.28
N PRO A 70 -11.19 -10.80 -7.13
CA PRO A 70 -11.81 -10.26 -5.93
C PRO A 70 -11.11 -8.98 -5.48
N ARG A 71 -11.88 -8.05 -4.92
CA ARG A 71 -11.37 -6.79 -4.38
C ARG A 71 -11.07 -6.95 -2.89
N GLY A 72 -9.83 -6.68 -2.48
CA GLY A 72 -9.43 -6.65 -1.08
C GLY A 72 -9.53 -5.26 -0.46
N ALA A 73 -9.02 -5.11 0.76
CA ALA A 73 -9.03 -3.86 1.49
C ALA A 73 -7.76 -3.00 1.30
N ASP A 74 -6.69 -3.55 0.71
CA ASP A 74 -5.43 -2.81 0.54
C ASP A 74 -5.60 -1.65 -0.43
N ARG A 75 -4.82 -0.61 -0.19
CA ARG A 75 -4.82 0.61 -0.99
C ARG A 75 -3.49 1.31 -0.97
N ILE A 76 -3.25 2.12 -2.00
CA ILE A 76 -2.16 3.07 -2.06
C ILE A 76 -2.76 4.46 -1.89
N THR A 77 -2.28 5.20 -0.91
CA THR A 77 -2.72 6.58 -0.61
C THR A 77 -1.56 7.52 -0.86
N ILE A 78 -1.83 8.61 -1.58
CA ILE A 78 -0.89 9.70 -1.82
C ILE A 78 -1.22 10.81 -0.83
N LEU A 79 -0.18 11.27 -0.12
CA LEU A 79 -0.24 12.40 0.77
C LEU A 79 0.42 13.61 0.13
N GLU A 80 -0.26 14.75 0.19
CA GLU A 80 0.15 16.01 -0.46
C GLU A 80 -0.09 17.21 0.46
N ASP A 81 0.50 18.35 0.08
CA ASP A 81 0.27 19.64 0.74
C ASP A 81 0.61 19.64 2.25
N PRO A 82 1.89 19.41 2.61
CA PRO A 82 2.32 19.49 4.00
C PRO A 82 2.23 20.91 4.55
N ASP A 83 1.97 21.04 5.86
CA ASP A 83 2.08 22.30 6.59
C ASP A 83 3.53 22.67 6.92
N GLU A 84 3.70 23.81 7.59
CA GLU A 84 5.00 24.31 8.05
C GLU A 84 5.74 23.33 8.99
N ASN A 85 5.02 22.37 9.57
CA ASN A 85 5.55 21.33 10.44
C ASN A 85 5.72 19.98 9.70
N GLY A 86 5.44 19.92 8.39
CA GLY A 86 5.52 18.73 7.57
C GLY A 86 4.29 17.82 7.65
N ARG A 87 3.21 18.24 8.34
CA ARG A 87 2.00 17.43 8.46
C ARG A 87 1.16 17.54 7.20
N TYR A 88 0.90 16.40 6.56
CA TYR A 88 0.13 16.33 5.32
C TYR A 88 -1.34 16.67 5.55
N ARG A 89 -1.88 17.60 4.75
CA ARG A 89 -3.27 18.03 4.82
C ARG A 89 -4.18 17.29 3.85
N LYS A 90 -3.63 16.80 2.74
CA LYS A 90 -4.40 16.11 1.70
C LYS A 90 -3.99 14.64 1.65
N ALA A 91 -4.99 13.78 1.62
CA ALA A 91 -4.81 12.34 1.43
C ALA A 91 -5.80 11.87 0.36
N LYS A 92 -5.29 11.17 -0.65
CA LYS A 92 -6.09 10.65 -1.76
C LYS A 92 -5.72 9.20 -2.04
N ASP A 93 -6.70 8.32 -2.03
CA ASP A 93 -6.50 6.94 -2.45
C ASP A 93 -6.26 6.91 -3.97
N PHE A 94 -5.07 6.49 -4.37
CA PHE A 94 -4.66 6.37 -5.77
C PHE A 94 -5.16 5.05 -6.37
N VAL A 95 -4.96 3.94 -5.67
CA VAL A 95 -5.46 2.62 -6.03
C VAL A 95 -6.11 1.98 -4.82
N THR A 96 -7.27 1.35 -5.00
CA THR A 96 -8.01 0.63 -3.96
C THR A 96 -8.43 -0.74 -4.45
N GLY A 97 -8.74 -1.65 -3.54
CA GLY A 97 -9.22 -2.98 -3.89
C GLY A 97 -8.10 -4.01 -4.07
N LEU A 98 -6.90 -3.71 -3.60
CA LEU A 98 -5.75 -4.61 -3.67
C LEU A 98 -5.88 -5.71 -2.60
N ASN A 99 -5.20 -6.82 -2.82
CA ASN A 99 -5.15 -7.97 -1.93
C ASN A 99 -3.71 -8.33 -1.60
N LEU A 100 -3.37 -8.37 -0.32
CA LEU A 100 -2.04 -8.74 0.16
C LEU A 100 -0.91 -8.06 -0.65
N ALA A 101 -1.09 -6.76 -0.95
CA ALA A 101 -0.11 -5.98 -1.66
C ALA A 101 1.11 -5.76 -0.74
N SER A 102 2.27 -6.22 -1.18
CA SER A 102 3.47 -6.35 -0.33
C SER A 102 4.54 -5.30 -0.63
N GLY A 103 4.46 -4.63 -1.77
CA GLY A 103 5.44 -3.64 -2.19
C GLY A 103 4.94 -2.73 -3.28
N LEU A 104 5.56 -1.55 -3.36
CA LEU A 104 5.39 -0.62 -4.47
C LEU A 104 6.75 -0.06 -4.89
N CYS A 105 6.88 0.31 -6.16
CA CYS A 105 8.03 1.00 -6.72
C CYS A 105 7.56 2.02 -7.76
N LEU A 106 7.99 3.27 -7.65
CA LEU A 106 7.68 4.30 -8.64
C LEU A 106 8.57 4.11 -9.87
N GLY A 107 8.00 4.28 -11.06
CA GLY A 107 8.72 4.13 -12.31
C GLY A 107 7.80 4.29 -13.51
N ASP A 108 8.37 4.60 -14.67
CA ASP A 108 7.66 4.66 -15.96
C ASP A 108 6.37 5.50 -15.96
N GLY A 109 6.37 6.61 -15.19
CA GLY A 109 5.22 7.50 -15.06
C GLY A 109 4.07 6.91 -14.24
N GLY A 110 4.35 5.95 -13.36
CA GLY A 110 3.35 5.33 -12.50
C GLY A 110 3.96 4.57 -11.33
N VAL A 111 3.26 3.54 -10.90
CA VAL A 111 3.66 2.67 -9.79
C VAL A 111 3.53 1.21 -10.17
N TYR A 112 4.60 0.47 -9.94
CA TYR A 112 4.63 -0.98 -9.91
C TYR A 112 4.18 -1.45 -8.53
N VAL A 113 3.28 -2.43 -8.47
CA VAL A 113 2.72 -2.96 -7.22
C VAL A 113 2.86 -4.47 -7.20
N LEU A 114 3.48 -5.00 -6.15
CA LEU A 114 3.59 -6.44 -5.95
C LEU A 114 2.37 -6.94 -5.16
N GLN A 115 1.44 -7.57 -5.87
CA GLN A 115 0.30 -8.29 -5.30
C GLN A 115 0.38 -9.73 -5.78
N VAL A 116 0.94 -10.62 -4.96
CA VAL A 116 1.19 -12.01 -5.38
C VAL A 116 -0.10 -12.65 -5.89
N PRO A 117 -0.08 -13.33 -7.06
CA PRO A 117 1.08 -13.67 -7.90
C PRO A 117 1.45 -12.65 -8.99
N TYR A 118 0.85 -11.46 -8.98
CA TYR A 118 0.95 -10.46 -10.03
C TYR A 118 1.91 -9.31 -9.68
N LEU A 119 2.70 -8.92 -10.69
CA LEU A 119 3.31 -7.61 -10.75
C LEU A 119 2.36 -6.70 -11.55
N LEU A 120 1.77 -5.72 -10.87
CA LEU A 120 0.78 -4.80 -11.45
C LEU A 120 1.44 -3.47 -11.76
N PHE A 121 0.94 -2.76 -12.78
CA PHE A 121 1.37 -1.40 -13.10
C PHE A 121 0.15 -0.48 -13.17
N TYR A 122 0.23 0.64 -12.45
CA TYR A 122 -0.80 1.69 -12.45
C TYR A 122 -0.17 3.02 -12.89
N PRO A 123 -0.52 3.55 -14.07
CA PRO A 123 0.01 4.83 -14.53
C PRO A 123 -0.57 5.98 -13.72
N ASP A 124 0.27 6.93 -13.32
CA ASP A 124 -0.18 8.19 -12.73
C ASP A 124 -0.45 9.22 -13.83
N ARG A 125 -1.66 9.18 -14.41
CA ARG A 125 -2.01 9.98 -15.58
C ARG A 125 -2.33 11.44 -15.27
N ASN A 126 -2.66 11.75 -14.02
CA ASN A 126 -3.19 13.07 -13.66
C ASN A 126 -2.21 13.89 -12.83
N GLY A 127 -1.10 13.29 -12.39
CA GLY A 127 -0.33 13.86 -11.32
C GLY A 127 -1.20 14.19 -10.12
#